data_AF-A0A7D7ZTF5-F1
#
_entry.id   AF-A0A7D7ZTF5-F1
#
_cell.length_a   1.000
_cell.length_b   1.000
_cell.length_c   1.000
_cell.angle_alpha   90.00
_cell.angle_beta   90.00
_cell.angle_gamma   90.00
#
_symmetry.space_group_name_H-M   'P 1'
#
loop_
_entity.id
_entity.type
_entity.pdbx_description
1 polymer ?
#
loop_
_entity_poly.entity_id
_entity_poly.type
_entity_poly.pdbx_seq_one_letter_code
_entity_poly.pdbx_strand_id
1 'polypeptide(L)'
;MSTEPELFRNFDYTYHDPHPSSHLDSGMTYRLPINLVTAGYVSTGNAHTSLISSNSGLVLNNGSYVGYQHVTETLVNRNDTNGRKEYIYSDFDFNIDYNHSNIYIDGGGPVPFPKTLKKQIKPTWRNGNLKALTYFDKNNNKIKKEIYEHESVNTLHRRGDAFAIQAYRMPDVTGAGNNIEVEYYGYTNEHHRLKSQTTIDYFDNNQVVTTTNYQYDNNPLLASKVSLVDSTNLINETHTLYAQDMPSPTLAEQKLINQNRFVPVETKTQVKNGNTLLSSQTQKTIYHNWDNDIVLPKQIKTSKNSSTLEDRIIYHRLDTHGNPLEVSKAGGIRIIYVWGYNNTQPIAKIENASYVGMSASMLNSITTVKNASNNDVNDATENTLRSMLANLRAIFSEAMVTAYTYDPLIGVTSITNPRGQTVYYKYDEFNRLQYVKDHDGNILSKNEYNYKN
;
A
#
# COMPACT_ATOMS: atom_id res chain seq x y z
N MET A 1 18.57 30.96 27.52
CA MET A 1 18.58 29.75 26.68
C MET A 1 17.38 28.90 27.08
N SER A 2 16.27 29.06 26.36
CA SER A 2 15.06 28.27 26.55
C SER A 2 15.31 26.90 25.95
N THR A 3 15.35 25.86 26.77
CA THR A 3 15.62 24.51 26.33
C THR A 3 14.29 23.88 25.92
N GLU A 4 13.96 23.85 24.63
CA GLU A 4 12.74 23.18 24.14
C GLU A 4 12.80 21.64 24.20
N PRO A 5 11.74 20.96 24.66
CA PRO A 5 11.73 19.51 24.83
C PRO A 5 11.95 18.75 23.51
N GLU A 6 12.97 17.89 23.46
CA GLU A 6 13.18 16.96 22.34
C GLU A 6 12.39 15.68 22.59
N LEU A 7 11.54 15.31 21.63
CA LEU A 7 10.81 14.05 21.60
C LEU A 7 11.63 13.01 20.84
N PHE A 8 12.03 11.94 21.52
CA PHE A 8 12.71 10.78 20.98
C PHE A 8 11.75 9.58 20.91
N ARG A 9 12.00 8.65 19.98
CA ARG A 9 11.33 7.34 19.94
C ARG A 9 12.36 6.27 20.24
N ASN A 10 12.10 5.48 21.28
CA ASN A 10 12.93 4.33 21.63
C ASN A 10 12.16 3.05 21.30
N PHE A 11 12.85 2.07 20.71
CA PHE A 11 12.28 0.79 20.34
C PHE A 11 12.98 -0.32 21.11
N ASP A 12 12.23 -1.05 21.93
CA ASP A 12 12.71 -2.23 22.64
C ASP A 12 12.13 -3.48 21.99
N TYR A 13 13.01 -4.41 21.60
CA TYR A 13 12.64 -5.66 20.93
C TYR A 13 12.86 -6.83 21.88
N THR A 14 11.82 -7.61 22.16
CA THR A 14 12.01 -8.88 22.87
C THR A 14 12.07 -9.99 21.84
N TYR A 15 13.27 -10.55 21.69
CA TYR A 15 13.52 -11.74 20.86
C TYR A 15 13.10 -12.99 21.64
N HIS A 16 12.43 -13.93 20.97
CA HIS A 16 12.20 -15.25 21.54
C HIS A 16 13.42 -16.13 21.21
N ASP A 17 14.15 -16.59 22.22
CA ASP A 17 15.18 -17.62 22.07
C ASP A 17 14.60 -18.99 22.47
N PRO A 18 14.20 -19.85 21.52
CA PRO A 18 13.68 -21.18 21.84
C PRO A 18 14.79 -22.19 22.16
N HIS A 19 16.09 -21.84 22.02
CA HIS A 19 17.22 -22.70 22.35
C HIS A 19 18.42 -21.90 22.91
N PRO A 20 18.53 -21.75 24.26
CA PRO A 20 19.59 -20.95 24.91
C PRO A 20 21.03 -21.49 24.73
N SER A 21 21.22 -22.54 23.92
CA SER A 21 22.50 -23.21 23.68
C SER A 21 23.00 -23.14 22.23
N SER A 22 22.41 -22.31 21.36
CA SER A 22 22.94 -22.10 20.01
C SER A 22 23.13 -20.62 19.70
N HIS A 23 24.38 -20.18 19.64
CA HIS A 23 24.76 -18.88 19.07
C HIS A 23 24.22 -18.75 17.65
N LEU A 24 23.44 -17.71 17.35
CA LEU A 24 23.30 -17.21 15.99
C LEU A 24 23.23 -15.69 15.92
N ASP A 25 23.92 -15.19 14.90
CA ASP A 25 24.34 -13.83 14.59
C ASP A 25 23.22 -12.99 13.92
N SER A 26 23.34 -11.67 14.05
CA SER A 26 22.47 -10.65 13.43
C SER A 26 22.91 -10.21 12.03
N GLY A 27 23.93 -10.83 11.45
CA GLY A 27 24.62 -10.32 10.26
C GLY A 27 24.78 -11.33 9.13
N MET A 28 24.43 -10.88 7.93
CA MET A 28 24.80 -11.38 6.60
C MET A 28 25.89 -12.47 6.53
N THR A 29 25.54 -13.67 6.07
CA THR A 29 26.51 -14.55 5.41
C THR A 29 26.57 -14.23 3.92
N TYR A 30 27.40 -13.26 3.54
CA TYR A 30 27.97 -13.26 2.19
C TYR A 30 28.99 -14.39 2.14
N ARG A 31 28.74 -15.35 1.23
CA ARG A 31 29.51 -16.57 0.91
C ARG A 31 28.96 -17.85 1.55
N LEU A 32 28.56 -18.73 0.65
CA LEU A 32 28.24 -20.15 0.82
C LEU A 32 29.18 -20.84 1.81
N PRO A 33 28.67 -21.65 2.76
CA PRO A 33 29.39 -22.84 3.18
C PRO A 33 29.22 -23.89 2.08
N ILE A 34 30.28 -24.14 1.32
CA ILE A 34 30.46 -25.43 0.64
C ILE A 34 30.67 -26.45 1.76
N ASN A 35 29.61 -27.14 2.19
CA ASN A 35 29.79 -28.39 2.90
C ASN A 35 29.97 -29.50 1.88
N LEU A 36 31.21 -29.68 1.42
CA LEU A 36 31.66 -30.97 0.90
C LEU A 36 31.88 -31.86 2.13
N VAL A 37 30.86 -32.61 2.54
CA VAL A 37 31.09 -33.72 3.49
C VAL A 37 31.59 -34.90 2.67
N THR A 38 32.89 -34.96 2.45
CA THR A 38 33.56 -36.20 2.06
C THR A 38 33.75 -37.02 3.33
N ALA A 39 32.76 -37.83 3.69
CA ALA A 39 32.93 -38.84 4.74
C ALA A 39 33.78 -39.98 4.16
N GLY A 40 35.10 -39.86 4.28
CA GLY A 40 36.01 -40.98 4.04
C GLY A 40 36.05 -41.88 5.27
N TYR A 41 35.40 -43.03 5.21
CA TYR A 41 35.73 -44.15 6.10
C TYR A 41 36.51 -45.18 5.30
N VAL A 42 37.77 -45.38 5.67
CA VAL A 42 38.61 -46.47 5.17
C VAL A 42 38.53 -47.61 6.18
N SER A 43 37.80 -48.67 5.86
CA SER A 43 38.37 -50.01 5.74
C SER A 43 37.30 -51.01 5.30
N THR A 44 37.60 -51.69 4.18
CA THR A 44 36.98 -52.91 3.63
C THR A 44 35.53 -52.81 3.16
N GLY A 45 35.33 -52.29 1.93
CA GLY A 45 34.07 -52.36 1.18
C GLY A 45 33.75 -51.03 0.51
N ASN A 46 34.11 -50.86 -0.76
CA ASN A 46 33.99 -49.58 -1.47
C ASN A 46 32.52 -49.19 -1.73
N ALA A 47 31.97 -48.30 -0.91
CA ALA A 47 30.81 -47.49 -1.27
C ALA A 47 31.27 -46.03 -1.43
N HIS A 48 31.28 -45.53 -2.68
CA HIS A 48 31.50 -44.12 -2.94
C HIS A 48 30.13 -43.43 -2.96
N THR A 49 29.88 -42.57 -1.95
CA THR A 49 28.71 -41.69 -1.95
C THR A 49 29.13 -40.37 -2.58
N SER A 50 28.57 -40.04 -3.74
CA SER A 50 28.71 -38.72 -4.34
C SER A 50 27.36 -38.02 -4.25
N LEU A 51 27.34 -36.89 -3.57
CA LEU A 51 26.15 -36.08 -3.35
C LEU A 51 26.28 -34.83 -4.21
N ILE A 52 25.32 -34.63 -5.11
CA ILE A 52 25.21 -33.42 -5.91
C ILE A 52 23.88 -32.77 -5.53
N SER A 53 23.95 -31.65 -4.81
CA SER A 53 22.79 -30.83 -4.50
C SER A 53 22.82 -29.60 -5.41
N SER A 54 21.69 -29.29 -6.04
CA SER A 54 21.51 -27.98 -6.65
C SER A 54 21.03 -27.04 -5.55
N ASN A 55 21.83 -26.02 -5.21
CA ASN A 55 21.36 -24.92 -4.39
C ASN A 55 20.50 -23.99 -5.26
N SER A 56 19.30 -24.47 -5.61
CA SER A 56 18.16 -23.58 -5.79
C SER A 56 17.40 -23.48 -4.47
N GLY A 57 18.13 -23.42 -3.35
CA GLY A 57 17.61 -22.70 -2.20
C GLY A 57 17.40 -21.27 -2.66
N LEU A 58 16.24 -20.97 -3.24
CA LEU A 58 15.64 -19.66 -3.09
C LEU A 58 15.72 -19.43 -1.60
N VAL A 59 16.68 -18.59 -1.22
CA VAL A 59 16.97 -18.22 0.15
C VAL A 59 15.63 -17.82 0.73
N LEU A 60 15.06 -18.74 1.52
CA LEU A 60 13.83 -18.50 2.25
C LEU A 60 14.19 -17.37 3.20
N ASN A 61 13.64 -16.18 2.89
CA ASN A 61 13.90 -14.87 3.50
C ASN A 61 14.85 -13.95 2.70
N ASN A 62 14.42 -13.56 1.49
CA ASN A 62 14.75 -12.24 0.94
C ASN A 62 13.97 -11.10 1.65
N GLY A 63 13.14 -11.42 2.66
CA GLY A 63 12.62 -10.48 3.64
C GLY A 63 13.19 -10.83 5.01
N SER A 64 13.72 -9.85 5.73
CA SER A 64 14.34 -10.01 7.06
C SER A 64 13.57 -10.99 7.94
N TYR A 65 14.26 -11.96 8.54
CA TYR A 65 13.68 -12.82 9.58
C TYR A 65 13.08 -11.94 10.68
N VAL A 66 11.75 -11.92 10.81
CA VAL A 66 11.07 -11.24 11.90
C VAL A 66 11.05 -12.21 13.09
N GLY A 67 12.07 -12.10 13.94
CA GLY A 67 12.26 -12.93 15.13
C GLY A 67 11.74 -12.34 16.44
N TYR A 68 11.15 -11.15 16.38
CA TYR A 68 10.58 -10.50 17.55
C TYR A 68 9.08 -10.75 17.63
N GLN A 69 8.63 -11.25 18.76
CA GLN A 69 7.19 -11.40 19.04
C GLN A 69 6.63 -10.14 19.68
N HIS A 70 7.44 -9.42 20.45
CA HIS A 70 7.03 -8.24 21.20
C HIS A 70 7.95 -7.06 20.89
N VAL A 71 7.35 -5.92 20.54
CA VAL A 71 8.06 -4.65 20.36
C VAL A 71 7.39 -3.59 21.19
N THR A 72 8.17 -2.79 21.92
CA THR A 72 7.67 -1.62 22.64
C THR A 72 8.27 -0.36 22.03
N GLU A 73 7.42 0.55 21.53
CA GLU A 73 7.81 1.90 21.10
C GLU A 73 7.47 2.87 22.23
N THR A 74 8.48 3.49 22.86
CA THR A 74 8.27 4.50 23.91
C THR A 74 8.57 5.89 23.36
N LEU A 75 7.64 6.83 23.56
CA LEU A 75 7.84 8.24 23.26
C LEU A 75 8.50 8.90 24.47
N VAL A 76 9.72 9.42 24.33
CA VAL A 76 10.49 9.99 25.44
C VAL A 76 10.70 11.48 25.23
N ASN A 77 10.50 12.27 26.27
CA ASN A 77 10.88 13.68 26.31
C ASN A 77 11.84 13.91 27.49
N ARG A 78 13.14 14.12 27.20
CA ARG A 78 14.17 14.51 28.20
C ARG A 78 14.10 13.77 29.55
N ASN A 79 13.92 12.45 29.50
CA ASN A 79 13.81 11.53 30.65
C ASN A 79 12.41 11.30 31.22
N ASP A 80 11.35 11.86 30.61
CA ASP A 80 9.95 11.54 30.94
C ASP A 80 9.28 10.80 29.77
N THR A 81 8.46 9.79 30.07
CA THR A 81 7.79 8.98 29.05
C THR A 81 6.44 9.60 28.70
N ASN A 82 6.25 10.02 27.45
CA ASN A 82 5.01 10.58 26.93
C ASN A 82 4.07 9.49 26.36
N GLY A 83 3.99 8.36 27.06
CA GLY A 83 3.27 7.17 26.65
C GLY A 83 4.09 6.19 25.81
N ARG A 84 3.49 5.03 25.53
CA ARG A 84 4.13 3.95 24.76
C ARG A 84 3.13 3.18 23.91
N LYS A 85 3.64 2.43 22.95
CA LYS A 85 2.90 1.44 22.18
C LYS A 85 3.55 0.07 22.31
N GLU A 86 2.74 -0.95 22.50
CA GLU A 86 3.17 -2.33 22.54
C GLU A 86 2.59 -3.09 21.35
N TYR A 87 3.48 -3.68 20.55
CA TYR A 87 3.17 -4.48 19.38
C TYR A 87 3.37 -5.95 19.74
N ILE A 88 2.44 -6.79 19.29
CA ILE A 88 2.56 -8.24 19.35
C ILE A 88 2.45 -8.76 17.92
N TYR A 89 3.44 -9.53 17.48
CA TYR A 89 3.50 -10.12 16.14
C TYR A 89 3.27 -11.63 16.17
N SER A 90 2.94 -12.21 15.02
CA SER A 90 2.89 -13.64 14.84
C SER A 90 4.28 -14.25 14.88
N ASP A 91 4.36 -15.39 15.54
CA ASP A 91 5.53 -16.25 15.57
C ASP A 91 5.07 -17.70 15.42
N PHE A 92 5.67 -18.40 14.46
CA PHE A 92 5.35 -19.76 14.07
C PHE A 92 6.64 -20.57 14.02
N ASP A 93 6.92 -21.30 15.11
CA ASP A 93 8.06 -22.22 15.21
C ASP A 93 7.65 -23.70 15.14
N PHE A 94 6.41 -23.98 14.72
CA PHE A 94 5.93 -25.36 14.56
C PHE A 94 6.44 -25.99 13.28
N ASN A 95 6.99 -27.19 13.38
CA ASN A 95 7.40 -27.98 12.23
C ASN A 95 6.18 -28.56 11.52
N ILE A 96 6.03 -28.31 10.22
CA ILE A 96 5.11 -29.10 9.40
C ILE A 96 5.85 -30.38 9.01
N ASP A 97 5.57 -31.46 9.73
CA ASP A 97 6.11 -32.79 9.42
C ASP A 97 5.31 -33.36 8.24
N TYR A 98 5.78 -33.09 7.02
CA TYR A 98 5.31 -33.87 5.90
C TYR A 98 5.88 -35.28 6.08
N ASN A 99 5.01 -36.23 6.42
CA ASN A 99 5.34 -37.65 6.30
C ASN A 99 5.71 -37.94 4.84
N HIS A 100 7.00 -37.88 4.52
CA HIS A 100 7.50 -38.18 3.18
C HIS A 100 7.25 -39.67 2.93
N SER A 101 6.30 -39.99 2.05
CA SER A 101 6.26 -41.29 1.40
C SER A 101 7.34 -41.28 0.31
N ASN A 102 8.47 -41.90 0.62
CA ASN A 102 9.52 -42.20 -0.35
C ASN A 102 8.87 -42.95 -1.52
N ILE A 103 8.97 -42.42 -2.74
CA ILE A 103 8.59 -43.17 -3.93
C ILE A 103 9.80 -44.05 -4.24
N TYR A 104 9.70 -45.32 -3.87
CA TYR A 104 10.68 -46.34 -4.18
C TYR A 104 10.68 -46.60 -5.69
N ILE A 105 11.82 -46.39 -6.35
CA ILE A 105 12.07 -47.00 -7.65
C ILE A 105 12.94 -48.23 -7.38
N ASP A 106 12.22 -49.29 -7.02
CA ASP A 106 12.58 -50.72 -7.04
C ASP A 106 13.67 -51.26 -6.10
N GLY A 107 13.38 -52.44 -5.51
CA GLY A 107 14.42 -53.38 -5.07
C GLY A 107 14.84 -53.46 -3.60
N GLY A 108 13.91 -53.56 -2.65
CA GLY A 108 14.09 -54.35 -1.42
C GLY A 108 14.82 -53.73 -0.21
N GLY A 109 14.03 -53.39 0.81
CA GLY A 109 14.48 -53.12 2.20
C GLY A 109 14.49 -51.63 2.59
N PRO A 110 14.11 -51.28 3.84
CA PRO A 110 14.13 -49.89 4.29
C PRO A 110 15.57 -49.45 4.53
N VAL A 111 16.13 -48.67 3.60
CA VAL A 111 17.30 -47.84 3.92
C VAL A 111 16.73 -46.46 4.29
N PRO A 112 16.67 -46.12 5.60
CA PRO A 112 16.17 -44.81 5.98
C PRO A 112 17.18 -43.77 5.50
N PHE A 113 16.73 -42.84 4.65
CA PHE A 113 17.40 -41.56 4.47
C PHE A 113 17.82 -41.02 5.86
N PRO A 114 19.04 -40.47 6.02
CA PRO A 114 19.44 -39.85 7.27
C PRO A 114 18.36 -38.84 7.71
N LYS A 115 17.87 -38.95 8.95
CA LYS A 115 16.86 -38.01 9.51
C LYS A 115 17.28 -36.54 9.34
N THR A 116 18.58 -36.27 9.23
CA THR A 116 19.19 -34.97 8.99
C THR A 116 18.81 -34.31 7.65
N LEU A 117 18.32 -35.07 6.67
CA LEU A 117 17.88 -34.56 5.36
C LEU A 117 16.36 -34.37 5.26
N LYS A 118 15.58 -34.96 6.18
CA LYS A 118 14.18 -34.61 6.38
C LYS A 118 14.09 -33.23 7.02
N LYS A 119 14.37 -32.18 6.25
CA LYS A 119 14.21 -30.81 6.74
C LYS A 119 12.72 -30.54 6.86
N GLN A 120 12.24 -30.56 8.11
CA GLN A 120 10.93 -30.06 8.46
C GLN A 120 10.81 -28.62 7.94
N ILE A 121 9.71 -28.35 7.24
CA ILE A 121 9.43 -27.00 6.77
C ILE A 121 8.90 -26.22 7.97
N LYS A 122 9.69 -25.23 8.43
CA LYS A 122 9.21 -24.25 9.40
C LYS A 122 8.44 -23.15 8.65
N PRO A 123 7.17 -22.89 8.98
CA PRO A 123 6.34 -21.87 8.33
C PRO A 123 6.70 -20.45 8.80
N THR A 124 7.99 -20.14 8.85
CA THR A 124 8.53 -18.84 9.30
C THR A 124 8.12 -17.68 8.38
N TRP A 125 7.69 -17.96 7.15
CA TRP A 125 7.06 -16.96 6.27
C TRP A 125 5.74 -16.38 6.84
N ARG A 126 5.16 -17.04 7.85
CA ARG A 126 3.97 -16.57 8.56
C ARG A 126 4.31 -15.63 9.73
N ASN A 127 5.58 -15.43 10.05
CA ASN A 127 6.02 -14.54 11.13
C ASN A 127 5.84 -13.07 10.74
N GLY A 128 5.67 -12.21 11.75
CA GLY A 128 5.64 -10.76 11.56
C GLY A 128 4.29 -10.15 11.21
N ASN A 129 3.21 -10.93 11.10
CA ASN A 129 1.86 -10.38 11.03
C ASN A 129 1.49 -9.75 12.37
N LEU A 130 1.02 -8.50 12.39
CA LEU A 130 0.57 -7.86 13.62
C LEU A 130 -0.60 -8.64 14.21
N LYS A 131 -0.55 -8.99 15.49
CA LYS A 131 -1.63 -9.65 16.24
C LYS A 131 -2.33 -8.69 17.19
N ALA A 132 -1.59 -7.78 17.81
CA ALA A 132 -2.15 -6.74 18.65
C ALA A 132 -1.26 -5.49 18.70
N LEU A 133 -1.89 -4.35 18.89
CA LEU A 133 -1.25 -3.07 19.16
C LEU A 133 -1.97 -2.38 20.32
N THR A 134 -1.26 -2.14 21.42
CA THR A 134 -1.82 -1.47 22.61
C THR A 134 -1.16 -0.13 22.82
N TYR A 135 -1.96 0.91 23.03
CA TYR A 135 -1.52 2.28 23.27
C TYR A 135 -1.70 2.60 24.75
N PHE A 136 -0.69 3.27 25.31
CA PHE A 136 -0.67 3.69 26.70
C PHE A 136 -0.44 5.20 26.80
N ASP A 137 -1.11 5.83 27.76
CA ASP A 137 -0.80 7.20 28.15
C ASP A 137 0.52 7.28 28.94
N LYS A 138 0.93 8.49 29.29
CA LYS A 138 2.14 8.75 30.11
C LYS A 138 2.13 8.08 31.50
N ASN A 139 0.95 7.72 32.01
CA ASN A 139 0.78 7.09 33.32
C ASN A 139 0.70 5.55 33.21
N ASN A 140 0.95 4.99 32.02
CA ASN A 140 0.79 3.57 31.70
C ASN A 140 -0.65 3.05 31.76
N ASN A 141 -1.65 3.93 31.65
CA ASN A 141 -3.03 3.51 31.44
C ASN A 141 -3.26 3.16 29.97
N LYS A 142 -3.99 2.08 29.70
CA LYS A 142 -4.40 1.73 28.34
C LYS A 142 -5.41 2.75 27.83
N ILE A 143 -5.17 3.30 26.65
CA ILE A 143 -6.09 4.24 25.98
C ILE A 143 -6.77 3.59 24.78
N LYS A 144 -6.08 2.66 24.11
CA LYS A 144 -6.59 1.96 22.94
C LYS A 144 -5.92 0.59 22.79
N LYS A 145 -6.65 -0.40 22.29
CA LYS A 145 -6.10 -1.69 21.88
C LYS A 145 -6.70 -2.11 20.55
N GLU A 146 -5.85 -2.47 19.61
CA GLU A 146 -6.19 -3.04 18.31
C GLU A 146 -5.78 -4.51 18.32
N ILE A 147 -6.65 -5.40 17.87
CA ILE A 147 -6.43 -6.84 17.76
C ILE A 147 -6.67 -7.22 16.31
N TYR A 148 -5.75 -7.95 15.71
CA TYR A 148 -5.77 -8.28 14.30
C TYR A 148 -5.79 -9.79 14.11
N GLU A 149 -6.79 -10.28 13.39
CA GLU A 149 -6.86 -11.67 12.97
C GLU A 149 -6.48 -11.75 11.49
N HIS A 150 -5.51 -12.60 11.17
CA HIS A 150 -5.09 -12.86 9.80
C HIS A 150 -5.52 -14.27 9.41
N GLU A 151 -5.85 -14.45 8.14
CA GLU A 151 -6.10 -15.76 7.55
C GLU A 151 -5.11 -16.08 6.44
N SER A 152 -4.88 -17.37 6.24
CA SER A 152 -4.09 -17.91 5.15
C SER A 152 -5.01 -18.40 4.02
N VAL A 153 -4.70 -18.02 2.78
CA VAL A 153 -5.42 -18.48 1.58
C VAL A 153 -4.47 -18.88 0.47
N ASN A 154 -4.99 -19.63 -0.51
CA ASN A 154 -4.24 -20.14 -1.66
C ASN A 154 -2.97 -20.91 -1.26
N THR A 155 -3.03 -21.64 -0.14
CA THR A 155 -1.92 -22.44 0.34
C THR A 155 -1.65 -23.60 -0.63
N LEU A 156 -0.61 -23.44 -1.44
CA LEU A 156 -0.15 -24.41 -2.42
C LEU A 156 1.12 -25.07 -1.90
N HIS A 157 1.02 -26.37 -1.64
CA HIS A 157 2.16 -27.21 -1.33
C HIS A 157 2.54 -27.95 -2.61
N ARG A 158 3.65 -27.56 -3.24
CA ARG A 158 4.13 -28.22 -4.45
C ARG A 158 5.28 -29.16 -4.13
N ARG A 159 5.19 -30.37 -4.66
CA ARG A 159 6.23 -31.40 -4.67
C ARG A 159 6.86 -31.39 -6.06
N GLY A 160 8.18 -31.32 -6.17
CA GLY A 160 8.84 -31.72 -7.42
C GLY A 160 9.72 -30.70 -8.14
N ASP A 161 9.68 -29.42 -7.79
CA ASP A 161 10.36 -28.41 -8.64
C ASP A 161 11.86 -28.28 -8.37
N ALA A 162 12.38 -28.98 -7.35
CA ALA A 162 13.81 -29.14 -7.17
C ALA A 162 14.14 -30.38 -6.35
N PHE A 163 15.34 -30.91 -6.62
CA PHE A 163 15.72 -32.26 -6.23
C PHE A 163 17.12 -32.30 -5.61
N ALA A 164 17.34 -33.29 -4.75
CA ALA A 164 18.65 -33.75 -4.33
C ALA A 164 18.91 -35.13 -4.95
N ILE A 165 20.13 -35.35 -5.45
CA ILE A 165 20.56 -36.64 -5.95
C ILE A 165 21.59 -37.22 -4.98
N GLN A 166 21.33 -38.44 -4.52
CA GLN A 166 22.33 -39.25 -3.85
C GLN A 166 22.65 -40.48 -4.71
N ALA A 167 23.91 -40.60 -5.11
CA ALA A 167 24.41 -41.75 -5.85
C ALA A 167 25.31 -42.60 -4.96
N TYR A 168 25.03 -43.90 -4.87
CA TYR A 168 25.87 -44.87 -4.19
C TYR A 168 26.37 -45.88 -5.22
N ARG A 169 27.69 -46.07 -5.31
CA ARG A 169 28.24 -47.24 -5.99
C ARG A 169 28.20 -48.40 -5.02
N MET A 170 27.39 -49.43 -5.29
CA MET A 170 27.44 -50.66 -4.50
C MET A 170 28.68 -51.47 -4.91
N PRO A 171 29.40 -52.09 -3.97
CA PRO A 171 30.48 -53.01 -4.32
C PRO A 171 29.91 -54.14 -5.18
N ASP A 172 30.66 -54.58 -6.20
CA ASP A 172 30.26 -55.57 -7.21
C ASP A 172 29.62 -56.83 -6.60
N VAL A 173 28.33 -56.77 -6.33
CA VAL A 173 27.48 -57.95 -6.16
C VAL A 173 26.96 -58.23 -7.56
N THR A 174 27.44 -59.31 -8.17
CA THR A 174 26.97 -59.79 -9.47
C THR A 174 25.44 -59.79 -9.51
N GLY A 175 24.86 -58.82 -10.23
CA GLY A 175 23.42 -58.65 -10.40
C GLY A 175 22.76 -57.41 -9.77
N ALA A 176 23.48 -56.59 -8.98
CA ALA A 176 22.92 -55.36 -8.41
C ALA A 176 23.30 -54.13 -9.25
N GLY A 177 22.30 -53.44 -9.82
CA GLY A 177 22.49 -52.21 -10.60
C GLY A 177 22.96 -51.03 -9.75
N ASN A 178 23.55 -50.01 -10.39
CA ASN A 178 23.81 -48.72 -9.74
C ASN A 178 22.46 -48.04 -9.46
N ASN A 179 22.17 -47.76 -8.18
CA ASN A 179 20.95 -47.05 -7.80
C ASN A 179 21.21 -45.55 -7.68
N ILE A 180 20.38 -44.75 -8.36
CA ILE A 180 20.32 -43.30 -8.22
C ILE A 180 19.02 -42.99 -7.47
N GLU A 181 19.12 -42.40 -6.28
CA GLU A 181 17.96 -41.89 -5.55
C GLU A 181 17.81 -40.39 -5.79
N VAL A 182 16.60 -39.99 -6.20
CA VAL A 182 16.21 -38.61 -6.42
C VAL A 182 15.12 -38.26 -5.43
N GLU A 183 15.38 -37.32 -4.52
CA GLU A 183 14.37 -36.80 -3.60
C GLU A 183 14.01 -35.36 -3.98
N TYR A 184 12.72 -35.06 -4.01
CA TYR A 184 12.21 -33.72 -4.29
C TYR A 184 11.87 -33.00 -2.98
N TYR A 185 12.29 -31.75 -2.84
CA TYR A 185 11.80 -30.94 -1.73
C TYR A 185 10.50 -30.25 -2.08
N GLY A 186 9.61 -30.17 -1.10
CA GLY A 186 8.39 -29.39 -1.21
C GLY A 186 8.65 -27.91 -0.98
N TYR A 187 7.90 -27.05 -1.65
CA TYR A 187 7.79 -25.64 -1.26
C TYR A 187 6.33 -25.27 -1.04
N THR A 188 6.12 -24.30 -0.15
CA THR A 188 4.79 -23.79 0.20
C THR A 188 4.68 -22.35 -0.25
N ASN A 189 3.66 -22.07 -1.06
CA ASN A 189 3.24 -20.72 -1.36
C ASN A 189 1.93 -20.46 -0.63
N GLU A 190 1.82 -19.31 0.03
CA GLU A 190 0.65 -18.96 0.83
C GLU A 190 0.46 -17.45 0.85
N HIS A 191 -0.79 -17.01 0.83
CA HIS A 191 -1.14 -15.60 0.96
C HIS A 191 -1.73 -15.33 2.34
N HIS A 192 -1.24 -14.30 3.00
CA HIS A 192 -1.75 -13.84 4.29
C HIS A 192 -2.50 -12.54 4.10
N ARG A 193 -3.71 -12.46 4.66
CA ARG A 193 -4.54 -11.26 4.58
C ARG A 193 -5.29 -11.02 5.88
N LEU A 194 -5.64 -9.77 6.13
CA LEU A 194 -6.37 -9.37 7.32
C LEU A 194 -7.82 -9.86 7.22
N LYS A 195 -8.27 -10.62 8.20
CA LYS A 195 -9.63 -11.16 8.30
C LYS A 195 -10.53 -10.27 9.15
N SER A 196 -10.02 -9.84 10.31
CA SER A 196 -10.73 -8.94 11.20
C SER A 196 -9.77 -8.04 11.98
N GLN A 197 -10.26 -6.85 12.35
CA GLN A 197 -9.61 -5.95 13.29
C GLN A 197 -10.62 -5.53 14.34
N THR A 198 -10.33 -5.81 15.61
CA THR A 198 -11.11 -5.33 16.75
C THR A 198 -10.38 -4.17 17.41
N THR A 199 -11.04 -3.03 17.55
CA THR A 199 -10.55 -1.86 18.27
C THR A 199 -11.32 -1.70 19.56
N ILE A 200 -10.60 -1.52 20.66
CA ILE A 200 -11.13 -1.25 22.00
C ILE A 200 -10.57 0.11 22.43
N ASP A 201 -11.42 1.12 22.49
CA ASP A 201 -11.07 2.42 23.05
C ASP A 201 -11.47 2.44 24.53
N TYR A 202 -10.52 2.79 25.39
CA TYR A 202 -10.69 2.79 26.84
C TYR A 202 -10.95 4.21 27.32
N PHE A 203 -12.01 4.36 28.11
CA PHE A 203 -12.38 5.55 28.84
C PHE A 203 -12.44 5.20 30.33
N ASP A 204 -12.35 6.19 31.21
CA ASP A 204 -12.16 6.00 32.67
C ASP A 204 -12.85 4.76 33.27
N ASN A 205 -14.16 4.60 33.01
CA ASN A 205 -14.95 3.47 33.50
C ASN A 205 -15.67 2.67 32.39
N ASN A 206 -15.42 2.97 31.12
CA ASN A 206 -16.15 2.40 29.99
C ASN A 206 -15.22 2.00 28.85
N GLN A 207 -15.67 1.09 28.00
CA GLN A 207 -14.97 0.73 26.77
C GLN A 207 -15.92 0.80 25.59
N VAL A 208 -15.41 1.29 24.45
CA VAL A 208 -16.11 1.22 23.18
C VAL A 208 -15.38 0.20 22.31
N VAL A 209 -16.11 -0.83 21.87
CA VAL A 209 -15.58 -1.88 21.02
C VAL A 209 -16.15 -1.71 19.63
N THR A 210 -15.27 -1.73 18.63
CA THR A 210 -15.64 -1.77 17.22
C THR A 210 -14.90 -2.92 16.53
N THR A 211 -15.56 -3.62 15.64
CA THR A 211 -14.97 -4.74 14.90
C THR A 211 -15.14 -4.50 13.41
N THR A 212 -14.02 -4.43 12.70
CA THR A 212 -13.97 -4.37 11.23
C THR A 212 -13.69 -5.76 10.69
N ASN A 213 -14.58 -6.29 9.86
CA ASN A 213 -14.42 -7.57 9.18
C ASN A 213 -14.14 -7.34 7.70
N TYR A 214 -13.24 -8.14 7.15
CA TYR A 214 -12.84 -8.08 5.75
C TYR A 214 -13.26 -9.36 5.04
N GLN A 215 -13.90 -9.21 3.88
CA GLN A 215 -14.16 -10.32 2.97
C GLN A 215 -13.56 -10.00 1.61
N TYR A 216 -13.17 -11.05 0.92
CA TYR A 216 -12.41 -10.99 -0.32
C TYR A 216 -13.05 -11.95 -1.31
N ASP A 217 -13.03 -11.58 -2.59
CA ASP A 217 -13.51 -12.43 -3.67
C ASP A 217 -12.33 -13.23 -4.25
N ASN A 218 -12.30 -13.41 -5.58
CA ASN A 218 -11.27 -14.19 -6.28
C ASN A 218 -9.87 -13.58 -6.15
N ASN A 219 -9.78 -12.25 -6.02
CA ASN A 219 -8.52 -11.58 -5.74
C ASN A 219 -8.19 -11.68 -4.23
N PRO A 220 -7.09 -12.35 -3.84
CA PRO A 220 -6.78 -12.53 -2.44
C PRO A 220 -6.24 -11.27 -1.75
N LEU A 221 -5.93 -10.21 -2.49
CA LEU A 221 -5.22 -9.02 -2.00
C LEU A 221 -6.13 -7.84 -1.66
N LEU A 222 -7.32 -7.76 -2.27
CA LEU A 222 -8.21 -6.61 -2.15
C LEU A 222 -9.55 -7.04 -1.56
N ALA A 223 -9.93 -6.44 -0.44
CA ALA A 223 -11.21 -6.72 0.18
C ALA A 223 -12.35 -6.27 -0.75
N SER A 224 -13.27 -7.18 -1.04
CA SER A 224 -14.53 -6.92 -1.75
C SER A 224 -15.62 -6.42 -0.80
N LYS A 225 -15.48 -6.68 0.50
CA LYS A 225 -16.37 -6.16 1.54
C LYS A 225 -15.58 -5.78 2.80
N VAL A 226 -15.91 -4.61 3.35
CA VAL A 226 -15.47 -4.18 4.68
C VAL A 226 -16.71 -3.91 5.52
N SER A 227 -16.81 -4.52 6.70
CA SER A 227 -17.97 -4.40 7.60
C SER A 227 -17.51 -3.95 8.98
N LEU A 228 -17.83 -2.71 9.36
CA LEU A 228 -17.58 -2.17 10.70
C LEU A 228 -18.84 -2.35 11.55
N VAL A 229 -18.71 -3.06 12.66
CA VAL A 229 -19.76 -3.22 13.67
C VAL A 229 -19.35 -2.46 14.93
N ASP A 230 -20.22 -1.56 15.41
CA ASP A 230 -19.97 -0.82 16.65
C ASP A 230 -20.59 -1.49 17.88
N SER A 231 -20.32 -0.93 19.06
CA SER A 231 -20.84 -1.42 20.35
C SER A 231 -22.37 -1.39 20.47
N THR A 232 -23.07 -0.71 19.58
CA THR A 232 -24.54 -0.67 19.52
C THR A 232 -25.14 -1.67 18.52
N ASN A 233 -24.30 -2.50 17.89
CA ASN A 233 -24.63 -3.39 16.77
C ASN A 233 -25.08 -2.65 15.50
N LEU A 234 -24.73 -1.36 15.37
CA LEU A 234 -24.85 -0.66 14.10
C LEU A 234 -23.73 -1.14 13.17
N ILE A 235 -24.09 -1.44 11.93
CA ILE A 235 -23.21 -2.04 10.95
C ILE A 235 -23.04 -1.06 9.79
N ASN A 236 -21.81 -0.64 9.52
CA ASN A 236 -21.43 0.11 8.33
C ASN A 236 -20.66 -0.81 7.38
N GLU A 237 -21.27 -1.15 6.25
CA GLU A 237 -20.72 -2.07 5.27
C GLU A 237 -20.40 -1.37 3.96
N THR A 238 -19.19 -1.57 3.44
CA THR A 238 -18.78 -1.12 2.09
C THR A 238 -18.47 -2.34 1.25
N HIS A 239 -19.26 -2.54 0.20
CA HIS A 239 -18.99 -3.50 -0.87
C HIS A 239 -18.28 -2.79 -2.02
N THR A 240 -17.21 -3.38 -2.53
CA THR A 240 -16.42 -2.83 -3.64
C THR A 240 -16.32 -3.88 -4.74
N LEU A 241 -16.83 -3.53 -5.92
CA LEU A 241 -16.64 -4.30 -7.15
C LEU A 241 -15.50 -3.67 -7.93
N TYR A 242 -14.48 -4.45 -8.21
CA TYR A 242 -13.33 -4.02 -9.01
C TYR A 242 -13.47 -4.47 -10.46
N ALA A 243 -12.73 -3.83 -11.36
CA ALA A 243 -12.77 -4.16 -12.79
C ALA A 243 -12.48 -5.65 -13.06
N GLN A 244 -11.50 -6.26 -12.38
CA GLN A 244 -11.15 -7.68 -12.58
C GLN A 244 -12.22 -8.68 -12.10
N ASP A 245 -13.12 -8.24 -11.22
CA ASP A 245 -14.17 -9.08 -10.64
C ASP A 245 -15.51 -8.88 -11.37
N MET A 246 -15.54 -8.05 -12.42
CA MET A 246 -16.71 -7.83 -13.26
C MET A 246 -17.07 -9.10 -14.05
N PRO A 247 -18.31 -9.63 -13.92
CA PRO A 247 -18.74 -10.79 -14.71
C PRO A 247 -18.78 -10.52 -16.23
N SER A 248 -18.94 -9.26 -16.62
CA SER A 248 -19.01 -8.83 -18.02
C SER A 248 -18.39 -7.43 -18.14
N PRO A 249 -17.05 -7.33 -18.24
CA PRO A 249 -16.37 -6.05 -18.34
C PRO A 249 -16.67 -5.38 -19.69
N THR A 250 -16.89 -4.08 -19.67
CA THR A 250 -16.89 -3.23 -20.85
C THR A 250 -15.51 -3.20 -21.52
N LEU A 251 -15.40 -2.71 -22.77
CA LEU A 251 -14.10 -2.58 -23.44
C LEU A 251 -13.09 -1.73 -22.66
N ALA A 252 -13.56 -0.68 -21.97
CA ALA A 252 -12.70 0.16 -21.13
C ALA A 252 -12.24 -0.60 -19.87
N GLU A 253 -13.14 -1.33 -19.21
CA GLU A 253 -12.81 -2.17 -18.05
C GLU A 253 -11.87 -3.31 -18.45
N GLN A 254 -12.05 -3.93 -19.62
CA GLN A 254 -11.12 -4.94 -20.13
C GLN A 254 -9.72 -4.36 -20.35
N LYS A 255 -9.60 -3.12 -20.85
CA LYS A 255 -8.31 -2.44 -20.94
C LYS A 255 -7.70 -2.19 -19.56
N LEU A 256 -8.48 -1.80 -18.55
CA LEU A 256 -8.00 -1.65 -17.18
C LEU A 256 -7.43 -2.97 -16.64
N ILE A 257 -8.13 -4.08 -16.89
CA ILE A 257 -7.68 -5.43 -16.51
C ILE A 257 -6.36 -5.76 -17.19
N ASN A 258 -6.26 -5.55 -18.51
CA ASN A 258 -5.03 -5.83 -19.28
C ASN A 258 -3.86 -4.95 -18.85
N GLN A 259 -4.13 -3.76 -18.30
CA GLN A 259 -3.13 -2.86 -17.71
C GLN A 259 -2.79 -3.22 -16.25
N ASN A 260 -3.34 -4.30 -15.69
CA ASN A 260 -3.21 -4.71 -14.29
C ASN A 260 -3.63 -3.61 -13.29
N ARG A 261 -4.65 -2.81 -13.65
CA ARG A 261 -5.16 -1.71 -12.84
C ARG A 261 -6.34 -2.16 -12.00
N PHE A 262 -6.10 -2.36 -10.71
CA PHE A 262 -7.10 -2.73 -9.71
C PHE A 262 -7.89 -1.52 -9.23
N VAL A 263 -8.82 -1.04 -10.05
CA VAL A 263 -9.65 0.13 -9.74
C VAL A 263 -11.08 -0.29 -9.42
N PRO A 264 -11.76 0.39 -8.47
CA PRO A 264 -13.17 0.16 -8.19
C PRO A 264 -14.02 0.67 -9.37
N VAL A 265 -14.95 -0.16 -9.81
CA VAL A 265 -15.99 0.20 -10.80
C VAL A 265 -17.31 0.53 -10.12
N GLU A 266 -17.60 -0.10 -8.98
CA GLU A 266 -18.77 0.20 -8.16
C GLU A 266 -18.43 0.06 -6.68
N THR A 267 -18.92 0.98 -5.86
CA THR A 267 -18.85 0.91 -4.40
C THR A 267 -20.24 1.12 -3.83
N LYS A 268 -20.64 0.27 -2.89
CA LYS A 268 -21.94 0.34 -2.23
C LYS A 268 -21.73 0.36 -0.72
N THR A 269 -22.06 1.49 -0.10
CA THR A 269 -22.02 1.65 1.36
C THR A 269 -23.42 1.50 1.93
N GLN A 270 -23.56 0.76 3.02
CA GLN A 270 -24.82 0.48 3.68
C GLN A 270 -24.67 0.69 5.19
N VAL A 271 -25.70 1.27 5.81
CA VAL A 271 -25.84 1.33 7.26
C VAL A 271 -27.00 0.42 7.65
N LYS A 272 -26.76 -0.53 8.54
CA LYS A 272 -27.76 -1.49 9.02
C LYS A 272 -27.80 -1.50 10.55
N ASN A 273 -28.97 -1.77 11.11
CA ASN A 273 -29.11 -2.15 12.51
C ASN A 273 -29.61 -3.60 12.55
N GLY A 274 -28.72 -4.53 12.89
CA GLY A 274 -28.93 -5.95 12.63
C GLY A 274 -29.25 -6.23 11.15
N ASN A 275 -30.40 -6.83 10.87
CA ASN A 275 -30.85 -7.15 9.50
C ASN A 275 -31.58 -5.99 8.81
N THR A 276 -31.92 -4.91 9.53
CA THR A 276 -32.66 -3.77 8.98
C THR A 276 -31.72 -2.80 8.29
N LEU A 277 -31.91 -2.59 6.99
CA LEU A 277 -31.19 -1.57 6.23
C LEU A 277 -31.74 -0.18 6.56
N LEU A 278 -30.90 0.69 7.12
CA LEU A 278 -31.26 2.08 7.45
C LEU A 278 -30.98 3.04 6.29
N SER A 279 -29.85 2.84 5.60
CA SER A 279 -29.52 3.60 4.41
C SER A 279 -28.55 2.85 3.50
N SER A 280 -28.56 3.19 2.21
CA SER A 280 -27.61 2.69 1.23
C SER A 280 -27.17 3.83 0.31
N GLN A 281 -25.93 3.82 -0.12
CA GLN A 281 -25.41 4.69 -1.14
C GLN A 281 -24.58 3.85 -2.11
N THR A 282 -24.88 3.96 -3.40
CA THR A 282 -24.07 3.35 -4.45
C THR A 282 -23.35 4.45 -5.21
N GLN A 283 -22.07 4.24 -5.51
CA GLN A 283 -21.30 5.04 -6.45
C GLN A 283 -20.77 4.12 -7.54
N LYS A 284 -21.01 4.47 -8.80
CA LYS A 284 -20.53 3.74 -9.98
C LYS A 284 -19.66 4.64 -10.84
N THR A 285 -18.46 4.18 -11.17
CA THR A 285 -17.53 4.89 -12.05
C THR A 285 -17.60 4.27 -13.45
N ILE A 286 -18.01 5.07 -14.43
CA ILE A 286 -18.01 4.68 -15.83
C ILE A 286 -16.67 5.11 -16.43
N TYR A 287 -15.85 4.14 -16.82
CA TYR A 287 -14.56 4.38 -17.46
C TYR A 287 -14.69 4.52 -18.97
N HIS A 288 -13.75 5.26 -19.56
CA HIS A 288 -13.65 5.46 -21.01
C HIS A 288 -12.18 5.48 -21.42
N ASN A 289 -11.91 5.02 -22.64
CA ASN A 289 -10.59 5.13 -23.26
C ASN A 289 -10.49 6.49 -23.97
N TRP A 290 -9.69 7.40 -23.43
CA TRP A 290 -9.49 8.77 -23.91
C TRP A 290 -8.33 8.89 -24.91
N ASP A 291 -8.19 7.89 -25.78
CA ASP A 291 -7.05 7.69 -26.70
C ASP A 291 -5.71 7.41 -26.00
N ASN A 292 -4.71 6.96 -26.76
CA ASN A 292 -3.37 6.57 -26.27
C ASN A 292 -3.40 5.59 -25.08
N ASP A 293 -4.40 4.72 -25.03
CA ASP A 293 -4.66 3.77 -23.93
C ASP A 293 -4.82 4.42 -22.54
N ILE A 294 -5.18 5.71 -22.51
CA ILE A 294 -5.52 6.44 -21.30
C ILE A 294 -6.95 6.10 -20.91
N VAL A 295 -7.11 5.04 -20.11
CA VAL A 295 -8.41 4.65 -19.57
C VAL A 295 -8.66 5.36 -18.24
N LEU A 296 -9.58 6.32 -18.24
CA LEU A 296 -9.88 7.16 -17.08
C LEU A 296 -11.40 7.36 -16.91
N PRO A 297 -11.86 7.79 -15.72
CA PRO A 297 -13.28 8.05 -15.49
C PRO A 297 -13.87 9.02 -16.52
N LYS A 298 -15.06 8.69 -17.03
CA LYS A 298 -15.90 9.58 -17.84
C LYS A 298 -17.09 10.09 -17.07
N GLN A 299 -17.69 9.25 -16.25
CA GLN A 299 -18.81 9.63 -15.39
C GLN A 299 -18.68 8.96 -14.02
N ILE A 300 -19.06 9.69 -12.99
CA ILE A 300 -19.31 9.12 -11.67
C ILE A 300 -20.80 9.28 -11.43
N LYS A 301 -21.48 8.17 -11.22
CA LYS A 301 -22.91 8.11 -10.90
C LYS A 301 -23.08 7.76 -9.43
N THR A 302 -24.14 8.27 -8.80
CA THR A 302 -24.51 7.83 -7.45
C THR A 302 -25.99 7.59 -7.33
N SER A 303 -26.40 6.78 -6.37
CA SER A 303 -27.78 6.68 -5.92
C SER A 303 -27.82 6.62 -4.40
N LYS A 304 -28.96 7.01 -3.84
CA LYS A 304 -29.30 6.81 -2.43
C LYS A 304 -30.44 5.83 -2.34
N ASN A 305 -30.35 4.89 -1.41
CA ASN A 305 -31.32 3.84 -1.16
C ASN A 305 -31.70 3.10 -2.45
N SER A 306 -32.99 2.93 -2.72
CA SER A 306 -33.53 2.26 -3.91
C SER A 306 -33.73 3.18 -5.12
N SER A 307 -33.22 4.41 -5.08
CA SER A 307 -33.29 5.33 -6.22
C SER A 307 -32.40 4.85 -7.38
N THR A 308 -32.73 5.30 -8.58
CA THR A 308 -31.91 5.06 -9.77
C THR A 308 -30.58 5.81 -9.67
N LEU A 309 -29.55 5.30 -10.36
CA LEU A 309 -28.25 5.98 -10.46
C LEU A 309 -28.41 7.28 -11.27
N GLU A 310 -28.02 8.38 -10.66
CA GLU A 310 -27.91 9.70 -11.30
C GLU A 310 -26.45 10.05 -11.56
N ASP A 311 -26.18 10.74 -12.67
CA ASP A 311 -24.86 11.30 -12.91
C ASP A 311 -24.53 12.32 -11.79
N ARG A 312 -23.28 12.37 -11.34
CA ARG A 312 -22.81 13.35 -10.34
C ARG A 312 -21.65 14.17 -10.84
N ILE A 313 -20.69 13.52 -11.49
CA ILE A 313 -19.53 14.15 -12.10
C ILE A 313 -19.43 13.61 -13.53
N ILE A 314 -19.22 14.51 -14.48
CA ILE A 314 -19.00 14.18 -15.88
C ILE A 314 -17.68 14.82 -16.30
N TYR A 315 -16.77 13.99 -16.79
CA TYR A 315 -15.54 14.42 -17.45
C TYR A 315 -15.84 14.54 -18.93
N HIS A 316 -15.60 15.72 -19.49
CA HIS A 316 -15.88 16.01 -20.90
C HIS A 316 -14.62 16.01 -21.73
N ARG A 317 -13.50 16.40 -21.12
CA ARG A 317 -12.21 16.50 -21.80
C ARG A 317 -11.06 16.29 -20.83
N LEU A 318 -10.04 15.57 -21.31
CA LEU A 318 -8.74 15.41 -20.66
C LEU A 318 -7.64 15.90 -21.61
N ASP A 319 -6.47 16.20 -21.06
CA ASP A 319 -5.25 16.34 -21.85
C ASP A 319 -4.57 14.98 -22.09
N THR A 320 -3.44 14.99 -22.81
CA THR A 320 -2.66 13.80 -23.13
C THR A 320 -1.95 13.16 -21.93
N HIS A 321 -1.94 13.80 -20.76
CA HIS A 321 -1.41 13.26 -19.51
C HIS A 321 -2.53 12.74 -18.61
N GLY A 322 -3.79 12.81 -19.06
CA GLY A 322 -4.95 12.39 -18.27
C GLY A 322 -5.46 13.45 -17.30
N ASN A 323 -5.00 14.70 -17.39
CA ASN A 323 -5.48 15.77 -16.55
C ASN A 323 -6.85 16.28 -17.03
N PRO A 324 -7.83 16.51 -16.15
CA PRO A 324 -9.14 17.07 -16.53
C PRO A 324 -8.96 18.48 -17.10
N LEU A 325 -9.44 18.70 -18.32
CA LEU A 325 -9.53 20.01 -18.95
C LEU A 325 -10.92 20.60 -18.82
N GLU A 326 -11.97 19.78 -18.88
CA GLU A 326 -13.35 20.21 -18.68
C GLU A 326 -14.16 19.15 -17.94
N VAL A 327 -14.80 19.57 -16.84
CA VAL A 327 -15.68 18.74 -16.02
C VAL A 327 -16.96 19.49 -15.70
N SER A 328 -17.99 18.74 -15.27
CA SER A 328 -19.19 19.34 -14.69
C SER A 328 -19.77 18.45 -13.62
N LYS A 329 -20.52 19.05 -12.70
CA LYS A 329 -21.57 18.29 -12.01
C LYS A 329 -22.67 17.95 -13.03
N ALA A 330 -23.41 16.88 -12.81
CA ALA A 330 -24.54 16.57 -13.68
C ALA A 330 -25.59 17.71 -13.62
N GLY A 331 -26.02 18.19 -14.79
CA GLY A 331 -26.92 19.35 -14.90
C GLY A 331 -26.35 20.69 -14.38
N GLY A 332 -25.07 20.73 -13.98
CA GLY A 332 -24.42 21.92 -13.44
C GLY A 332 -23.59 22.68 -14.46
N ILE A 333 -22.96 23.76 -13.99
CA ILE A 333 -22.03 24.57 -14.80
C ILE A 333 -20.82 23.75 -15.26
N ARG A 334 -20.28 24.09 -16.43
CA ARG A 334 -18.99 23.59 -16.91
C ARG A 334 -17.86 24.30 -16.17
N ILE A 335 -16.83 23.54 -15.84
CA ILE A 335 -15.62 24.00 -15.16
C ILE A 335 -14.44 23.59 -16.02
N ILE A 336 -13.62 24.57 -16.38
CA ILE A 336 -12.36 24.35 -17.09
C ILE A 336 -11.22 24.42 -16.10
N TYR A 337 -10.29 23.48 -16.21
CA TYR A 337 -9.00 23.55 -15.53
C TYR A 337 -7.89 23.80 -16.55
N VAL A 338 -7.08 24.81 -16.28
CA VAL A 338 -5.88 25.09 -17.06
C VAL A 338 -4.68 24.54 -16.31
N TRP A 339 -3.94 23.64 -16.96
CA TRP A 339 -2.74 23.01 -16.41
C TRP A 339 -1.49 23.67 -16.97
N GLY A 340 -0.63 24.16 -16.08
CA GLY A 340 0.64 24.81 -16.34
C GLY A 340 1.81 24.00 -15.80
N TYR A 341 3.00 24.62 -15.76
CA TYR A 341 4.24 24.00 -15.29
C TYR A 341 4.47 22.62 -15.93
N ASN A 342 4.40 22.58 -17.26
CA ASN A 342 4.48 21.38 -18.09
C ASN A 342 3.39 20.33 -17.78
N ASN A 343 2.15 20.79 -17.61
CA ASN A 343 0.97 19.96 -17.32
C ASN A 343 1.00 19.25 -15.96
N THR A 344 1.78 19.75 -14.99
CA THR A 344 1.93 19.11 -13.68
C THR A 344 1.15 19.80 -12.56
N GLN A 345 0.73 21.06 -12.74
CA GLN A 345 -0.11 21.77 -11.75
C GLN A 345 -1.27 22.55 -12.39
N PRO A 346 -2.44 22.64 -11.73
CA PRO A 346 -3.52 23.50 -12.18
C PRO A 346 -3.20 24.97 -11.85
N ILE A 347 -3.13 25.83 -12.88
CA ILE A 347 -2.86 27.27 -12.75
C ILE A 347 -4.12 28.14 -12.82
N ALA A 348 -5.23 27.59 -13.32
CA ALA A 348 -6.53 28.25 -13.25
C ALA A 348 -7.69 27.27 -13.18
N LYS A 349 -8.73 27.64 -12.44
CA LYS A 349 -10.06 27.04 -12.42
C LYS A 349 -11.05 28.09 -12.91
N ILE A 350 -11.71 27.83 -14.04
CA ILE A 350 -12.66 28.73 -14.69
C ILE A 350 -14.05 28.09 -14.60
N GLU A 351 -14.90 28.60 -13.73
CA GLU A 351 -16.26 28.10 -13.53
C GLU A 351 -17.24 28.90 -14.38
N ASN A 352 -18.25 28.22 -14.95
CA ASN A 352 -19.19 28.79 -15.92
C ASN A 352 -18.58 29.05 -17.30
N ALA A 353 -17.68 28.18 -17.75
CA ALA A 353 -17.09 28.23 -19.09
C ALA A 353 -16.96 26.82 -19.70
N SER A 354 -17.08 26.71 -21.03
CA SER A 354 -16.96 25.46 -21.79
C SER A 354 -16.01 25.64 -22.97
N TYR A 355 -15.31 24.58 -23.38
CA TYR A 355 -14.56 24.61 -24.64
C TYR A 355 -15.49 24.67 -25.86
N VAL A 356 -16.74 24.20 -25.72
CA VAL A 356 -17.75 24.32 -26.76
C VAL A 356 -18.16 25.78 -26.90
N GLY A 357 -17.98 26.34 -28.09
CA GLY A 357 -18.31 27.75 -28.37
C GLY A 357 -17.30 28.76 -27.82
N MET A 358 -16.15 28.31 -27.31
CA MET A 358 -15.09 29.20 -26.83
C MET A 358 -14.48 30.01 -27.99
N SER A 359 -14.31 31.32 -27.80
CA SER A 359 -13.71 32.19 -28.82
C SER A 359 -12.20 31.92 -28.99
N ALA A 360 -11.66 32.29 -30.16
CA ALA A 360 -10.22 32.20 -30.42
C ALA A 360 -9.39 33.02 -29.42
N SER A 361 -9.90 34.19 -28.98
CA SER A 361 -9.24 35.03 -27.98
C SER A 361 -9.11 34.34 -26.63
N MET A 362 -10.16 33.65 -26.17
CA MET A 362 -10.18 32.86 -24.95
C MET A 362 -9.21 31.69 -25.04
N LEU A 363 -9.22 30.93 -26.15
CA LEU A 363 -8.26 29.84 -26.38
C LEU A 363 -6.81 30.33 -26.36
N ASN A 364 -6.53 31.46 -27.02
CA ASN A 364 -5.20 32.06 -27.04
C ASN A 364 -4.74 32.50 -25.64
N SER A 365 -5.64 33.06 -24.83
CA SER A 365 -5.33 33.45 -23.45
C SER A 365 -4.96 32.27 -22.57
N ILE A 366 -5.64 31.11 -22.73
CA ILE A 366 -5.29 29.85 -22.05
C ILE A 366 -3.88 29.40 -22.46
N THR A 367 -3.57 29.38 -23.74
CA THR A 367 -2.22 29.00 -24.23
C THR A 367 -1.15 29.94 -23.70
N THR A 368 -1.43 31.24 -23.63
CA THR A 368 -0.50 32.26 -23.15
C THR A 368 -0.14 32.04 -21.67
N VAL A 369 -1.11 31.84 -20.79
CA VAL A 369 -0.83 31.58 -19.37
C VAL A 369 -0.10 30.25 -19.15
N LYS A 370 -0.40 29.23 -19.95
CA LYS A 370 0.33 27.95 -19.89
C LYS A 370 1.79 28.15 -20.22
N ASN A 371 2.09 28.81 -21.35
CA ASN A 371 3.48 29.07 -21.75
C ASN A 371 4.23 29.92 -20.74
N ALA A 372 3.58 30.93 -20.14
CA ALA A 372 4.18 31.73 -19.09
C ALA A 372 4.52 30.88 -17.85
N SER A 373 3.61 30.00 -17.42
CA SER A 373 3.88 29.11 -16.29
C SER A 373 4.99 28.10 -16.54
N ASN A 374 5.15 27.62 -17.79
CA ASN A 374 6.23 26.70 -18.13
C ASN A 374 7.61 27.37 -18.14
N ASN A 375 7.66 28.69 -18.31
CA ASN A 375 8.88 29.49 -18.29
C ASN A 375 9.10 30.19 -16.95
N ASP A 376 8.28 29.88 -15.94
CA ASP A 376 8.39 30.46 -14.62
C ASP A 376 9.52 29.81 -13.81
N VAL A 377 10.50 30.62 -13.40
CA VAL A 377 11.72 30.17 -12.73
C VAL A 377 12.12 31.05 -11.54
N ASN A 378 11.48 32.20 -11.34
CA ASN A 378 11.75 33.14 -10.24
C ASN A 378 10.60 34.15 -10.05
N ASP A 379 10.68 34.97 -8.99
CA ASP A 379 9.66 35.98 -8.66
C ASP A 379 9.31 36.93 -9.84
N ALA A 380 10.23 37.25 -10.75
CA ALA A 380 9.98 38.15 -11.86
C ALA A 380 9.14 37.49 -12.98
N THR A 381 9.47 36.24 -13.34
CA THR A 381 8.65 35.45 -14.26
C THR A 381 7.30 35.10 -13.65
N GLU A 382 7.24 34.87 -12.34
CA GLU A 382 6.00 34.58 -11.64
C GLU A 382 5.08 35.82 -11.59
N ASN A 383 5.65 37.02 -11.42
CA ASN A 383 4.91 38.27 -11.56
C ASN A 383 4.35 38.48 -12.97
N THR A 384 5.10 38.04 -13.99
CA THR A 384 4.62 38.04 -15.38
C THR A 384 3.44 37.07 -15.54
N LEU A 385 3.56 35.85 -15.00
CA LEU A 385 2.48 34.87 -14.99
C LEU A 385 1.24 35.39 -14.27
N ARG A 386 1.38 36.00 -13.08
CA ARG A 386 0.27 36.62 -12.33
C ARG A 386 -0.46 37.69 -13.16
N SER A 387 0.29 38.52 -13.89
CA SER A 387 -0.29 39.54 -14.77
C SER A 387 -1.11 38.91 -15.91
N MET A 388 -0.60 37.83 -16.50
CA MET A 388 -1.33 37.09 -17.54
C MET A 388 -2.56 36.35 -16.99
N LEU A 389 -2.49 35.80 -15.77
CA LEU A 389 -3.64 35.20 -15.09
C LEU A 389 -4.72 36.24 -14.76
N ALA A 390 -4.33 37.48 -14.44
CA ALA A 390 -5.26 38.59 -14.28
C ALA A 390 -5.95 38.95 -15.61
N ASN A 391 -5.22 38.94 -16.73
CA ASN A 391 -5.79 39.14 -18.06
C ASN A 391 -6.74 37.99 -18.46
N LEU A 392 -6.37 36.74 -18.18
CA LEU A 392 -7.24 35.57 -18.37
C LEU A 392 -8.59 35.78 -17.67
N ARG A 393 -8.57 36.21 -16.40
CA ARG A 393 -9.80 36.52 -15.65
C ARG A 393 -10.64 37.63 -16.31
N ALA A 394 -10.01 38.67 -16.87
CA ALA A 394 -10.71 39.73 -17.57
C ALA A 394 -11.35 39.26 -18.90
N ILE A 395 -10.67 38.38 -19.64
CA ILE A 395 -11.20 37.78 -20.89
C ILE A 395 -12.39 36.87 -20.60
N PHE A 396 -12.35 36.14 -19.48
CA PHE A 396 -13.43 35.28 -19.00
C PHE A 396 -14.38 36.04 -18.05
N SER A 397 -14.90 37.21 -18.49
CA SER A 397 -15.68 38.13 -17.65
C SER A 397 -16.98 37.54 -17.07
N GLU A 398 -17.61 36.62 -17.79
CA GLU A 398 -18.86 35.95 -17.38
C GLU A 398 -18.62 34.68 -16.54
N ALA A 399 -17.36 34.40 -16.20
CA ALA A 399 -16.94 33.20 -15.48
C ALA A 399 -16.25 33.56 -14.16
N MET A 400 -16.26 32.63 -13.22
CA MET A 400 -15.51 32.78 -11.98
C MET A 400 -14.13 32.15 -12.16
N VAL A 401 -13.09 32.98 -12.21
CA VAL A 401 -11.71 32.53 -12.41
C VAL A 401 -10.94 32.57 -11.10
N THR A 402 -10.54 31.40 -10.61
CA THR A 402 -9.55 31.27 -9.53
C THR A 402 -8.22 30.87 -10.14
N ALA A 403 -7.14 31.56 -9.79
CA ALA A 403 -5.81 31.35 -10.36
C ALA A 403 -4.79 30.98 -9.29
N TYR A 404 -3.77 30.22 -9.67
CA TYR A 404 -2.76 29.66 -8.79
C TYR A 404 -1.37 29.83 -9.43
N THR A 405 -0.38 30.16 -8.60
CA THR A 405 1.05 30.09 -8.96
C THR A 405 1.79 29.20 -7.98
N TYR A 406 2.92 28.64 -8.39
CA TYR A 406 3.66 27.65 -7.61
C TYR A 406 5.15 27.84 -7.78
N ASP A 407 5.87 27.46 -6.73
CA ASP A 407 7.26 27.03 -6.84
C ASP A 407 7.22 25.49 -6.92
N PRO A 408 7.54 24.88 -8.09
CA PRO A 408 7.51 23.43 -8.24
C PRO A 408 8.35 22.72 -7.16
N LEU A 409 7.84 21.61 -6.63
CA LEU A 409 8.41 20.83 -5.51
C LEU A 409 8.40 21.51 -4.13
N ILE A 410 8.01 22.79 -4.04
CA ILE A 410 7.88 23.54 -2.79
C ILE A 410 6.41 23.68 -2.42
N GLY A 411 5.62 24.34 -3.26
CA GLY A 411 4.20 24.54 -3.01
C GLY A 411 3.59 25.71 -3.75
N VAL A 412 2.35 26.05 -3.39
CA VAL A 412 1.61 27.18 -3.95
C VAL A 412 2.22 28.49 -3.42
N THR A 413 2.43 29.47 -4.30
CA THR A 413 3.00 30.79 -3.94
C THR A 413 1.93 31.88 -3.93
N SER A 414 0.86 31.71 -4.72
CA SER A 414 -0.30 32.60 -4.66
C SER A 414 -1.59 31.92 -5.08
N ILE A 415 -2.70 32.35 -4.48
CA ILE A 415 -4.07 31.97 -4.87
C ILE A 415 -4.86 33.26 -5.06
N THR A 416 -5.33 33.51 -6.28
CA THR A 416 -6.16 34.67 -6.61
C THR A 416 -7.61 34.23 -6.81
N ASN A 417 -8.52 34.76 -6.00
CA ASN A 417 -9.94 34.42 -6.06
C ASN A 417 -10.65 35.11 -7.25
N PRO A 418 -11.92 34.77 -7.54
CA PRO A 418 -12.68 35.39 -8.64
C PRO A 418 -12.84 36.90 -8.53
N ARG A 419 -12.75 37.47 -7.33
CA ARG A 419 -12.79 38.92 -7.08
C ARG A 419 -11.45 39.60 -7.35
N GLY A 420 -10.41 38.85 -7.70
CA GLY A 420 -9.05 39.35 -7.92
C GLY A 420 -8.24 39.59 -6.66
N GLN A 421 -8.72 39.14 -5.50
CA GLN A 421 -7.96 39.23 -4.25
C GLN A 421 -7.02 38.04 -4.16
N THR A 422 -5.77 38.31 -3.82
CA THR A 422 -4.69 37.31 -3.81
C THR A 422 -4.25 37.03 -2.38
N VAL A 423 -4.13 35.75 -2.04
CA VAL A 423 -3.41 35.29 -0.85
C VAL A 423 -2.04 34.80 -1.30
N TYR A 424 -0.99 35.28 -0.64
CA TYR A 424 0.39 34.91 -0.94
C TYR A 424 0.95 33.98 0.12
N TYR A 425 1.73 33.00 -0.33
CA TYR A 425 2.38 32.00 0.50
C TYR A 425 3.88 32.16 0.28
N LYS A 426 4.63 32.35 1.35
CA LYS A 426 6.09 32.48 1.30
C LYS A 426 6.73 31.40 2.15
N TYR A 427 7.78 30.81 1.60
CA TYR A 427 8.52 29.72 2.19
C TYR A 427 9.88 30.22 2.67
N ASP A 428 10.43 29.58 3.70
CA ASP A 428 11.81 29.82 4.11
C ASP A 428 12.81 29.04 3.25
N GLU A 429 14.11 29.20 3.53
CA GLU A 429 15.20 28.55 2.79
C GLU A 429 15.18 27.02 2.85
N PHE A 430 14.37 26.43 3.75
CA PHE A 430 14.17 24.99 3.88
C PHE A 430 12.86 24.52 3.22
N ASN A 431 12.23 25.36 2.39
CA ASN A 431 10.97 25.08 1.69
C ASN A 431 9.77 24.84 2.62
N ARG A 432 9.76 25.48 3.79
CA ARG A 432 8.65 25.38 4.76
C ARG A 432 7.84 26.66 4.78
N LEU A 433 6.52 26.56 4.92
CA LEU A 433 5.61 27.71 4.89
C LEU A 433 5.92 28.69 6.02
N GLN A 434 6.48 29.85 5.71
CA GLN A 434 6.88 30.86 6.69
C GLN A 434 5.78 31.90 6.91
N TYR A 435 5.17 32.40 5.84
CA TYR A 435 4.13 33.43 5.90
C TYR A 435 2.97 33.11 4.98
N VAL A 436 1.76 33.42 5.44
CA VAL A 436 0.58 33.62 4.61
C VAL A 436 0.19 35.09 4.69
N LYS A 437 0.09 35.75 3.54
CA LYS A 437 -0.24 37.18 3.45
C LYS A 437 -1.52 37.41 2.65
N ASP A 438 -2.28 38.43 3.03
CA ASP A 438 -3.42 38.88 2.25
C ASP A 438 -2.99 39.70 1.01
N HIS A 439 -3.99 40.22 0.30
CA HIS A 439 -3.80 40.99 -0.93
C HIS A 439 -3.03 42.29 -0.70
N ASP A 440 -3.19 42.89 0.48
CA ASP A 440 -2.56 44.16 0.87
C ASP A 440 -1.15 43.93 1.46
N GLY A 441 -0.72 42.67 1.57
CA GLY A 441 0.56 42.25 2.11
C GLY A 441 0.60 42.09 3.62
N ASN A 442 -0.54 42.19 4.30
CA ASN A 442 -0.64 41.94 5.74
C ASN A 442 -0.47 40.46 6.03
N ILE A 443 0.22 40.14 7.12
CA ILE A 443 0.43 38.75 7.54
C ILE A 443 -0.87 38.22 8.15
N LEU A 444 -1.47 37.23 7.50
CA LEU A 444 -2.60 36.46 8.02
C LEU A 444 -2.14 35.34 8.95
N SER A 445 -0.97 34.76 8.66
CA SER A 445 -0.36 33.73 9.48
C SER A 445 1.16 33.76 9.34
N LYS A 446 1.86 33.49 10.44
CA LYS A 446 3.32 33.36 10.52
C LYS A 446 3.66 32.06 11.23
N ASN A 447 4.52 31.26 10.64
CA ASN A 447 5.11 30.10 11.30
C ASN A 447 6.56 30.41 11.65
N GLU A 448 6.93 30.12 12.88
CA GLU A 448 8.31 30.17 13.35
C GLU A 448 8.77 28.74 13.62
N TYR A 449 9.87 28.37 12.98
CA TYR A 449 10.42 27.04 13.10
C TYR A 449 11.73 27.10 13.87
N ASN A 450 11.66 26.80 15.16
CA ASN A 450 12.82 26.76 16.03
C ASN A 450 13.44 25.36 15.98
N TYR A 451 14.64 25.28 15.43
CA TYR A 451 15.45 24.06 15.54
C TYR A 451 16.27 24.13 16.82
N LYS A 452 16.21 23.04 17.58
CA LYS A 452 17.12 22.83 18.69
C LYS A 452 18.40 22.20 18.14
N ASN A 453 19.51 22.92 18.28
CA ASN A 453 20.86 22.36 18.13
C ASN A 453 21.34 21.79 19.46
#